data_AF-A0A1B6LZP0-F1
#
_entry.id   AF-A0A1B6LZP0-F1
#
_cell.length_a   1.000
_cell.length_b   1.000
_cell.length_c   1.000
_cell.angle_alpha   90.00
_cell.angle_beta   90.00
_cell.angle_gamma   90.00
#
_symmetry.space_group_name_H-M   'P 1'
#
loop_
_entity.id
_entity.type
_entity.pdbx_description
1 polymer ?
#
loop_
_entity_poly.entity_id
_entity_poly.type
_entity_poly.pdbx_seq_one_letter_code
_entity_poly.pdbx_strand_id
1 'polypeptide(L)'
;MTIVALYILEVVMYVDGEDLLKNRDTHHYNTRNGVLYNLPAHHLKLYESKPYYLGKKVYNALPHELQPKRGNSLKAALKRWLLDRPLYTLEEFFQGTYHN
;
A
#
# COMPACT_ATOMS: atom_id res chain seq x y z
N MET A 1 -6.21 9.25 13.77
CA MET A 1 -5.23 8.56 12.92
C MET A 1 -4.15 9.52 12.50
N THR A 2 -2.92 9.05 12.35
CA THR A 2 -1.84 9.84 11.79
C THR A 2 -2.00 9.97 10.27
N ILE A 3 -1.31 10.94 9.66
CA ILE A 3 -1.29 11.11 8.20
C ILE A 3 -0.73 9.85 7.51
N VAL A 4 0.26 9.20 8.12
CA VAL A 4 0.86 7.97 7.57
C VAL A 4 -0.12 6.80 7.62
N ALA A 5 -0.86 6.62 8.71
CA ALA A 5 -1.89 5.59 8.79
C ALA A 5 -3.00 5.81 7.74
N LEU A 6 -3.41 7.06 7.51
CA LEU A 6 -4.36 7.38 6.44
C LEU A 6 -3.78 7.05 5.06
N TYR A 7 -2.52 7.43 4.82
CA TYR A 7 -1.83 7.10 3.58
C TYR A 7 -1.74 5.59 3.31
N ILE A 8 -1.37 4.80 4.32
CA ILE A 8 -1.34 3.32 4.24
C ILE A 8 -2.73 2.79 3.88
N LEU A 9 -3.78 3.25 4.57
CA LEU A 9 -5.15 2.81 4.32
C LEU A 9 -5.57 3.10 2.87
N GLU A 10 -5.40 4.33 2.40
CA GLU A 10 -5.78 4.74 1.05
C GLU A 10 -5.04 3.94 -0.02
N VAL A 11 -3.73 3.77 0.14
CA VAL A 11 -2.90 3.07 -0.85
C VAL A 11 -3.20 1.57 -0.89
N VAL A 12 -3.48 0.93 0.25
CA VAL A 12 -3.91 -0.48 0.28
C VAL A 12 -5.27 -0.63 -0.40
N MET A 13 -6.23 0.27 -0.13
CA MET A 13 -7.55 0.21 -0.76
C MET A 13 -7.48 0.47 -2.27
N TYR A 14 -6.58 1.35 -2.71
CA TYR A 14 -6.33 1.58 -4.12
C TYR A 14 -5.84 0.31 -4.82
N VAL A 15 -4.84 -0.37 -4.24
CA VAL A 15 -4.32 -1.64 -4.81
C VAL A 15 -5.35 -2.75 -4.74
N ASP A 16 -6.12 -2.86 -3.65
CA ASP A 16 -7.18 -3.87 -3.52
C ASP A 16 -8.26 -3.73 -4.61
N GLY A 17 -8.66 -2.48 -4.90
CA GLY A 17 -9.60 -2.18 -5.99
C GLY A 17 -9.01 -2.41 -7.38
N GLU A 18 -7.75 -2.00 -7.60
CA GLU A 18 -7.03 -2.20 -8.86
C GLU A 18 -6.70 -3.68 -9.14
N ASP A 19 -6.42 -4.50 -8.12
CA ASP A 19 -6.09 -5.91 -8.29
C ASP A 19 -7.34 -6.76 -8.62
N LEU A 20 -8.52 -6.32 -8.19
CA LEU A 20 -9.80 -6.86 -8.68
C LEU A 20 -10.00 -6.58 -10.18
N LEU A 21 -9.50 -5.44 -10.67
CA LEU A 21 -9.50 -5.09 -12.09
C LEU A 21 -8.40 -5.85 -12.86
N LYS A 22 -7.18 -5.98 -12.29
CA LYS A 22 -6.02 -6.62 -12.94
C LYS A 22 -6.07 -8.15 -12.99
N ASN A 23 -6.60 -8.83 -11.96
CA ASN A 23 -6.81 -10.28 -12.02
C ASN A 23 -7.82 -10.68 -13.11
N ARG A 24 -8.64 -9.74 -13.59
CA ARG A 24 -9.52 -9.95 -14.74
C ARG A 24 -8.85 -9.66 -16.09
N ASP A 25 -7.77 -8.86 -16.13
CA ASP A 25 -7.35 -8.22 -17.38
C ASP A 25 -5.87 -8.33 -17.80
N THR A 26 -4.89 -8.83 -17.04
CA THR A 26 -3.50 -8.69 -17.58
C THR A 26 -2.40 -9.67 -17.13
N HIS A 27 -2.09 -10.62 -18.03
CA HIS A 27 -0.72 -11.03 -18.34
C HIS A 27 -0.01 -9.91 -19.12
N HIS A 28 1.05 -9.28 -18.58
CA HIS A 28 2.32 -8.93 -19.27
C HIS A 28 3.20 -7.98 -18.42
N TYR A 29 4.40 -8.49 -18.08
CA TYR A 29 5.73 -7.89 -17.84
C TYR A 29 5.97 -6.37 -18.02
N ASN A 30 7.01 -5.70 -17.51
CA ASN A 30 8.12 -5.83 -16.52
C ASN A 30 9.03 -4.60 -16.82
N THR A 31 9.71 -3.95 -15.87
CA THR A 31 11.03 -3.31 -16.14
C THR A 31 11.78 -2.81 -14.89
N ARG A 32 13.03 -3.28 -14.83
CA ARG A 32 14.16 -2.86 -13.99
C ARG A 32 14.78 -1.55 -14.53
N ASN A 33 14.99 -0.54 -13.68
CA ASN A 33 16.14 0.40 -13.65
C ASN A 33 15.75 1.77 -13.06
N GLY A 34 16.68 2.38 -12.31
CA GLY A 34 16.75 3.86 -12.26
C GLY A 34 16.96 4.49 -10.89
N VAL A 35 18.20 4.51 -10.47
CA VAL A 35 18.81 5.35 -9.42
C VAL A 35 18.39 6.84 -9.53
N LEU A 36 17.80 7.36 -8.44
CA LEU A 36 17.87 8.74 -7.89
C LEU A 36 17.34 10.01 -8.64
N TYR A 37 16.65 10.84 -7.83
CA TYR A 37 16.52 12.33 -7.79
C TYR A 37 15.35 13.14 -8.42
N ASN A 38 14.99 14.14 -7.60
CA ASN A 38 14.33 15.45 -7.79
C ASN A 38 12.81 15.58 -8.04
N LEU A 39 12.13 16.15 -7.02
CA LEU A 39 10.93 17.01 -7.14
C LEU A 39 11.27 18.28 -7.96
N PRO A 40 10.33 18.99 -8.65
CA PRO A 40 8.91 19.16 -8.32
C PRO A 40 7.89 19.12 -9.50
N ALA A 41 6.59 19.11 -9.14
CA ALA A 41 5.42 19.63 -9.87
C ALA A 41 4.90 18.97 -11.17
N HIS A 42 5.16 17.68 -11.41
CA HIS A 42 4.39 16.84 -12.36
C HIS A 42 3.92 15.52 -11.73
N HIS A 43 3.48 15.60 -10.47
CA HIS A 43 3.41 14.49 -9.53
C HIS A 43 2.40 13.38 -9.85
N LEU A 44 1.24 13.63 -10.48
CA LEU A 44 0.18 12.60 -10.49
C LEU A 44 0.58 11.27 -11.15
N LYS A 45 1.20 11.25 -12.34
CA LYS A 45 1.49 9.98 -13.04
C LYS A 45 2.67 9.18 -12.46
N LEU A 46 3.71 9.84 -11.96
CA LEU A 46 4.83 9.18 -11.26
C LEU A 46 4.44 8.75 -9.85
N TYR A 47 3.55 9.50 -9.19
CA TYR A 47 2.86 9.12 -7.96
C TYR A 47 1.65 8.20 -8.21
N GLU A 48 1.39 7.69 -9.40
CA GLU A 48 0.54 6.50 -9.52
C GLU A 48 1.42 5.26 -9.42
N SER A 49 2.55 5.24 -10.15
CA SER A 49 3.50 4.13 -10.12
C SER A 49 4.15 3.92 -8.75
N LYS A 50 4.57 4.99 -8.06
CA LYS A 50 5.18 4.88 -6.72
C LYS A 50 4.21 4.36 -5.64
N PRO A 51 3.01 4.95 -5.44
CA PRO A 51 1.94 4.41 -4.59
C PRO A 51 1.38 3.08 -5.05
N TYR A 52 1.39 2.75 -6.34
CA TYR A 52 1.00 1.41 -6.79
C TYR A 52 2.06 0.37 -6.39
N TYR A 53 3.34 0.65 -6.62
CA TYR A 53 4.44 -0.23 -6.17
C TYR A 53 4.52 -0.31 -4.65
N LEU A 54 4.52 0.84 -3.98
CA LEU A 54 4.51 0.94 -2.52
C LEU A 54 3.25 0.32 -1.95
N GLY A 55 2.11 0.47 -2.60
CA GLY A 55 0.86 -0.13 -2.19
C GLY A 55 0.87 -1.63 -2.28
N LYS A 56 1.42 -2.20 -3.36
CA LYS A 56 1.66 -3.65 -3.42
C LYS A 56 2.65 -4.10 -2.34
N LYS A 57 3.70 -3.32 -2.07
CA LYS A 57 4.65 -3.62 -1.00
C LYS A 57 3.98 -3.58 0.39
N VAL A 58 3.16 -2.57 0.66
CA VAL A 58 2.40 -2.42 1.92
C VAL A 58 1.34 -3.51 2.04
N TYR A 59 0.63 -3.82 0.96
CA TYR A 59 -0.34 -4.90 0.87
C TYR A 59 0.29 -6.27 1.19
N ASN A 60 1.45 -6.55 0.60
CA ASN A 60 2.20 -7.78 0.86
C ASN A 60 2.80 -7.84 2.26
N ALA A 61 3.05 -6.68 2.88
CA ALA A 61 3.49 -6.58 4.27
C ALA A 61 2.32 -6.59 5.27
N LEU A 62 1.07 -6.70 4.82
CA LEU A 62 -0.06 -6.81 5.74
C LEU A 62 0.07 -8.07 6.61
N PRO A 63 -0.34 -7.98 7.89
CA PRO A 63 -0.49 -9.15 8.75
C PRO A 63 -1.32 -10.26 8.09
N HIS A 64 -0.95 -11.53 8.34
CA HIS A 64 -1.61 -12.70 7.76
C HIS A 64 -3.14 -12.73 8.04
N GLU A 65 -3.59 -12.18 9.17
CA GLU A 65 -5.01 -12.04 9.51
C GLU A 65 -5.79 -11.07 8.60
N LEU A 66 -5.11 -10.13 7.95
CA LEU A 66 -5.69 -9.14 7.03
C LEU A 66 -5.57 -9.59 5.57
N GLN A 67 -4.52 -10.34 5.22
CA GLN A 67 -4.26 -10.82 3.85
C GLN A 67 -5.42 -11.54 3.14
N PRO A 68 -6.31 -12.32 3.78
CA PRO A 68 -7.43 -12.95 3.09
C PRO A 68 -8.64 -12.02 2.89
N LYS A 69 -8.66 -10.84 3.52
CA LYS A 69 -9.78 -9.90 3.44
C LYS A 69 -9.69 -9.05 2.17
N ARG A 70 -10.83 -8.60 1.65
CA ARG A 70 -10.94 -7.70 0.48
C ARG A 70 -12.03 -6.64 0.68
N GLY A 71 -11.96 -5.56 -0.07
CA GLY A 71 -12.94 -4.47 -0.10
C GLY A 71 -13.24 -3.91 1.29
N ASN A 72 -14.54 -3.75 1.60
CA ASN A 72 -14.98 -3.17 2.87
C ASN A 72 -14.52 -3.96 4.11
N SER A 73 -14.38 -5.29 3.99
CA SER A 73 -13.91 -6.13 5.11
C SER A 73 -12.44 -5.88 5.43
N LEU A 74 -11.61 -5.69 4.40
CA LEU A 74 -10.21 -5.32 4.55
C LEU A 74 -10.09 -3.89 5.08
N LYS A 75 -10.87 -2.95 4.51
CA LYS A 75 -10.91 -1.55 4.94
C LYS A 75 -11.17 -1.40 6.43
N ALA A 76 -12.21 -2.08 6.94
CA ALA A 76 -12.59 -2.00 8.34
C ALA A 76 -11.52 -2.62 9.26
N ALA A 77 -11.00 -3.78 8.89
CA ALA A 77 -9.99 -4.48 9.68
C ALA A 77 -8.65 -3.74 9.70
N LEU A 78 -8.18 -3.25 8.55
CA LEU A 78 -6.96 -2.45 8.44
C LEU A 78 -7.08 -1.12 9.20
N LYS A 79 -8.21 -0.42 9.06
CA LYS A 79 -8.45 0.84 9.80
C LYS A 79 -8.38 0.61 11.31
N ARG A 80 -8.96 -0.48 11.82
CA ARG A 80 -8.86 -0.83 13.24
C ARG A 80 -7.42 -1.16 13.65
N TRP A 81 -6.73 -1.99 12.88
CA TRP A 81 -5.33 -2.35 13.13
C TRP A 81 -4.41 -1.12 13.18
N LEU A 82 -4.64 -0.15 12.30
CA LEU A 82 -3.94 1.13 12.29
C LEU A 82 -4.31 2.00 13.48
N LEU A 83 -5.60 2.09 13.87
CA LEU A 83 -6.06 2.86 15.03
C LEU A 83 -5.38 2.48 16.34
N ASP A 84 -5.10 1.18 16.52
CA ASP A 84 -4.43 0.65 17.70
C ASP A 84 -2.91 0.94 17.70
N ARG A 85 -2.35 1.51 16.62
CA ARG A 85 -0.90 1.73 16.42
C ARG A 85 -0.62 3.15 15.88
N PRO A 86 -0.08 4.07 16.68
CA PRO A 86 0.26 5.41 16.20
C PRO A 86 1.52 5.34 15.32
N LEU A 87 1.33 5.12 14.01
CA LEU A 87 2.41 5.08 13.01
C LEU A 87 2.72 6.48 12.50
N TYR A 88 3.93 6.98 12.69
CA TYR A 88 4.37 8.30 12.23
C TYR A 88 5.25 8.22 10.98
N THR A 89 5.74 7.03 10.61
CA THR A 89 6.56 6.75 9.43
C THR A 89 6.17 5.42 8.77
N LEU A 90 6.55 5.22 7.50
CA LEU A 90 6.33 3.96 6.80
C LEU A 90 7.28 2.86 7.30
N GLU A 91 8.47 3.25 7.75
CA GLU A 91 9.46 2.35 8.33
C GLU A 91 8.92 1.65 9.58
N GLU A 92 8.23 2.38 10.47
CA GLU A 92 7.56 1.80 11.64
C GLU A 92 6.51 0.75 11.25
N PHE A 93 5.77 0.99 10.16
CA PHE A 93 4.83 0.01 9.64
C PHE A 93 5.56 -1.26 9.21
N PHE A 94 6.60 -1.13 8.39
CA PHE A 94 7.36 -2.29 7.91
C PHE A 94 8.03 -3.04 9.07
N GLN A 95 8.72 -2.37 9.99
CA GLN A 95 9.37 -2.99 11.14
C GLN A 95 8.40 -3.75 12.05
N GLY A 96 7.21 -3.18 12.28
CA GLY A 96 6.15 -3.80 13.09
C GLY A 96 5.50 -5.03 12.45
N THR A 97 5.61 -5.19 11.12
CA THR A 97 5.05 -6.35 10.39
C THR A 97 5.99 -7.56 10.32
N TYR A 98 7.30 -7.38 10.50
CA TYR A 98 8.30 -8.46 10.42
C TYR A 98 8.56 -9.20 11.75
N HIS A 99 7.88 -8.83 12.84
CA HIS A 99 8.09 -9.40 14.18
C HIS A 99 7.08 -10.49 14.58
N ASN A 100 6.38 -11.12 13.63
CA ASN A 100 5.39 -12.16 13.94
C ASN A 100 5.46 -13.33 12.97
#